data_AF-A0A1W6K989-F1
#
_entry.id   AF-A0A1W6K989-F1
#
_cell.length_a   1.000
_cell.length_b   1.000
_cell.length_c   1.000
_cell.angle_alpha   90.00
_cell.angle_beta   90.00
_cell.angle_gamma   90.00
#
_symmetry.space_group_name_H-M   'P 1'
#
loop_
_entity.id
_entity.type
_entity.pdbx_description
1 polymer ?
#
loop_
_entity_poly.entity_id
_entity_poly.type
_entity_poly.pdbx_seq_one_letter_code
_entity_poly.pdbx_strand_id
1 'polypeptide(L)'
;MTETATDRETIEVLHRFRNQTKAAKYLGISRNSMKKRICRIRKKGLMSETTTRTSQVKRYVITAAQNNTQAHPQFLESIHQYCEHFGAKLMVIPVNYENITLTSKNGREEKWWAAGLVPHFVTERQTLNDNLMLMADVSVNATNKHPLSGFETVTGKRSGIFGHGQIEMQMIPTPLSKLPKMLHTTGSVTMPNYSDTKAGRIAEDNHCIGALVVETDGSRFWIRQIRADEDGAFYDLNLKFTPSGIEQAEPALGLVCGDIHWDFICPQVKAATFTASDSIKAVLKPRKLILHDVLDFYSASHHHEKNALLRFHKHHNQKNNVQNELDRLVDGVREITHEEDDVVFVGSNHNEHFGQWLNRCNPNDDPENALVYHEVRLEQLRRAKESREFLDPLEWWFEKHLTDRRFQFIDHDSGMVVGKYDISNHGHIGANGSRGSAKQFTKFGGYYILGHSHTPGIYKNVIQVGTSSVLRLEYNDGPSSWLNSHAIIYPNGLASLIHIIDGRWRA
;
A
#
# COMPACT_ATOMS: atom_id res chain seq x y z
N MET A 1 31.73 38.87 -13.06
CA MET A 1 30.30 38.94 -12.70
C MET A 1 29.82 37.51 -12.54
N THR A 2 29.64 37.05 -11.30
CA THR A 2 29.17 35.68 -11.04
C THR A 2 27.66 35.63 -11.25
N GLU A 3 27.21 34.86 -12.24
CA GLU A 3 25.79 34.59 -12.48
C GLU A 3 25.11 34.17 -11.17
N THR A 4 24.11 34.94 -10.76
CA THR A 4 23.35 34.64 -9.54
C THR A 4 22.43 33.47 -9.83
N ALA A 5 22.73 32.30 -9.24
CA ALA A 5 21.88 31.11 -9.38
C ALA A 5 20.39 31.41 -9.13
N THR A 6 19.52 30.84 -9.96
CA THR A 6 18.07 31.04 -9.95
C THR A 6 17.39 30.39 -8.72
N ASP A 7 16.11 30.72 -8.48
CA ASP A 7 15.33 30.09 -7.41
C ASP A 7 15.17 28.57 -7.68
N ARG A 8 15.05 28.15 -8.95
CA ARG A 8 14.95 26.73 -9.36
C ARG A 8 16.25 25.96 -9.11
N GLU A 9 17.39 26.52 -9.51
CA GLU A 9 18.71 25.92 -9.21
C GLU A 9 18.96 25.83 -7.71
N THR A 10 18.53 26.85 -6.95
CA THR A 10 18.64 26.83 -5.49
C THR A 10 17.82 25.69 -4.88
N ILE A 11 16.63 25.40 -5.41
CA ILE A 11 15.78 24.26 -5.01
C ILE A 11 16.46 22.94 -5.36
N GLU A 12 16.91 22.77 -6.61
CA GLU A 12 17.57 21.55 -7.08
C GLU A 12 18.83 21.22 -6.26
N VAL A 13 19.66 22.23 -5.97
CA VAL A 13 20.86 22.06 -5.14
C VAL A 13 20.49 21.73 -3.69
N LEU A 14 19.42 22.31 -3.13
CA LEU A 14 18.94 21.93 -1.81
C LEU A 14 18.44 20.50 -1.76
N HIS A 15 17.72 20.04 -2.78
CA HIS A 15 17.30 18.64 -2.92
C HIS A 15 18.50 17.69 -3.03
N ARG A 16 19.51 18.09 -3.80
CA ARG A 16 20.74 17.31 -4.02
C ARG A 16 21.56 17.12 -2.74
N PHE A 17 21.82 18.20 -1.99
CA PHE A 17 22.73 18.13 -0.84
C PHE A 17 22.05 17.92 0.51
N ARG A 18 20.74 18.17 0.61
CA ARG A 18 19.94 18.12 1.86
C ARG A 18 20.59 18.85 3.06
N ASN A 19 21.46 19.82 2.77
CA ASN A 19 22.26 20.55 3.75
C ASN A 19 22.55 21.96 3.22
N GLN A 20 22.12 22.98 3.96
CA GLN A 20 22.26 24.38 3.53
C GLN A 20 23.71 24.82 3.38
N THR A 21 24.62 24.32 4.22
CA THR A 21 26.03 24.70 4.20
C THR A 21 26.73 24.11 2.97
N LYS A 22 26.43 22.84 2.64
CA LYS A 22 26.94 22.20 1.41
C LYS A 22 26.34 22.85 0.15
N ALA A 23 25.04 23.14 0.16
CA ALA A 23 24.37 23.83 -0.94
C ALA A 23 24.90 25.25 -1.15
N ALA A 24 25.15 26.01 -0.07
CA ALA A 24 25.76 27.34 -0.14
C ALA A 24 27.17 27.28 -0.73
N LYS A 25 27.98 26.32 -0.29
CA LYS A 25 29.32 26.08 -0.83
C LYS A 25 29.29 25.72 -2.32
N TYR A 26 28.34 24.87 -2.73
CA TYR A 26 28.16 24.47 -4.14
C TYR A 26 27.76 25.64 -5.04
N LEU A 27 26.86 26.51 -4.56
CA LEU A 27 26.41 27.70 -5.29
C LEU A 27 27.38 28.89 -5.18
N GLY A 28 28.53 28.73 -4.51
CA GLY A 28 29.50 29.83 -4.33
C GLY A 28 28.96 31.01 -3.52
N ILE A 29 27.94 30.83 -2.69
CA ILE A 29 27.32 31.89 -1.89
C ILE A 29 27.53 31.70 -0.39
N SER A 30 27.47 32.80 0.37
CA SER A 30 27.52 32.71 1.84
C SER A 30 26.31 31.96 2.42
N ARG A 31 26.49 31.33 3.58
CA ARG A 31 25.40 30.66 4.32
C ARG A 31 24.25 31.64 4.64
N ASN A 32 24.56 32.90 4.92
CA ASN A 32 23.55 33.93 5.19
C ASN A 32 22.75 34.28 3.93
N SER A 33 23.41 34.38 2.77
CA SER A 33 22.74 34.58 1.47
C SER A 33 21.84 33.39 1.13
N MET A 34 22.30 32.17 1.39
CA MET A 34 21.51 30.94 1.22
C MET A 34 20.25 30.95 2.09
N LYS A 35 20.39 31.32 3.37
CA LYS A 35 19.25 31.43 4.31
C LYS A 35 18.21 32.45 3.84
N LYS A 36 18.65 33.61 3.36
CA LYS A 36 17.75 34.65 2.80
C LYS A 36 17.01 34.15 1.55
N ARG A 37 17.70 33.43 0.66
CA ARG A 37 17.09 32.84 -0.54
C ARG A 37 16.02 31.80 -0.21
N ILE A 38 16.31 30.87 0.71
CA ILE A 38 15.34 29.87 1.17
C ILE A 38 14.08 30.54 1.74
N CYS A 39 14.24 31.60 2.54
CA CYS A 39 13.10 32.37 3.07
C CYS A 39 12.27 33.02 1.96
N ARG A 40 12.92 33.57 0.92
CA ARG A 40 12.25 34.14 -0.24
C ARG A 40 11.49 33.09 -1.06
N ILE A 41 12.11 31.93 -1.32
CA ILE A 41 11.50 30.83 -2.08
C ILE A 41 10.27 30.27 -1.34
N ARG A 42 10.36 30.15 -0.01
CA ARG A 42 9.22 29.76 0.84
C ARG A 42 8.06 30.75 0.78
N LYS A 43 8.34 32.06 0.84
CA LYS A 43 7.30 33.09 0.68
C LYS A 43 6.59 33.03 -0.67
N LYS A 44 7.24 32.49 -1.71
CA LYS A 44 6.65 32.27 -3.04
C LYS A 44 5.86 30.95 -3.14
N GLY A 45 5.78 30.14 -2.09
CA GLY A 45 5.09 28.83 -2.12
C GLY A 45 5.81 27.75 -2.92
N LEU A 46 7.03 28.00 -3.39
CA LEU A 46 7.80 27.10 -4.26
C LEU A 46 8.57 26.01 -3.48
N MET A 47 8.53 26.06 -2.14
CA MET A 47 9.10 25.05 -1.23
C MET A 47 8.24 24.95 0.03
N SER A 48 7.93 23.73 0.47
CA SER A 48 7.26 23.48 1.76
C SER A 48 8.20 23.73 2.95
N GLU A 49 7.65 23.96 4.15
CA GLU A 49 8.39 24.28 5.38
C GLU A 49 9.41 23.20 5.81
N THR A 50 9.33 21.99 5.23
CA THR A 50 10.00 20.79 5.72
C THR A 50 11.50 20.71 5.42
N THR A 51 12.07 21.57 4.56
CA THR A 51 13.46 21.39 4.06
C THR A 51 14.59 21.80 5.03
N THR A 52 14.32 22.06 6.30
CA THR A 52 15.35 22.58 7.24
C THR A 52 15.46 21.91 8.60
N ARG A 53 14.72 20.83 8.87
CA ARG A 53 15.13 19.91 9.93
C ARG A 53 16.05 18.89 9.26
N THR A 54 17.29 18.80 9.72
CA THR A 54 18.07 17.57 9.62
C THR A 54 17.34 16.54 10.47
N SER A 55 16.23 15.99 9.97
CA SER A 55 15.52 14.92 10.64
C SER A 55 16.42 13.69 10.57
N GLN A 56 16.90 13.29 11.73
CA GLN A 56 17.48 11.98 11.90
C GLN A 56 16.32 10.98 11.80
N VAL A 57 16.43 10.05 10.86
CA VAL A 57 15.46 8.95 10.74
C VAL A 57 15.44 8.21 12.06
N LYS A 58 14.25 8.06 12.66
CA LYS A 58 14.07 7.21 13.84
C LYS A 58 13.31 5.97 13.44
N ARG A 59 13.74 4.83 13.97
CA ARG A 59 13.16 3.52 13.68
C ARG A 59 12.70 2.84 14.97
N TYR A 60 11.58 2.16 14.86
CA TYR A 60 10.96 1.44 15.97
C TYR A 60 10.49 0.07 15.49
N VAL A 61 10.63 -0.93 16.34
CA VAL A 61 9.92 -2.20 16.20
C VAL A 61 8.87 -2.23 17.31
N ILE A 62 7.60 -2.30 16.95
CA ILE A 62 6.49 -2.19 17.91
C ILE A 62 5.66 -3.47 17.86
N THR A 63 5.56 -4.16 19.00
CA THR A 63 4.84 -5.43 19.13
C THR A 63 4.02 -5.48 20.42
N ALA A 64 3.07 -6.41 20.51
CA ALA A 64 2.32 -6.68 21.73
C ALA A 64 2.90 -7.87 22.49
N ALA A 65 2.68 -7.92 23.81
CA ALA A 65 3.00 -9.08 24.63
C ALA A 65 1.79 -9.45 25.49
N GLN A 66 1.20 -10.61 25.20
CA GLN A 66 0.12 -11.15 26.00
C GLN A 66 0.67 -11.69 27.33
N ASN A 67 -0.08 -11.51 28.42
CA ASN A 67 0.28 -12.10 29.71
C ASN A 67 0.11 -13.62 29.74
N ASN A 68 0.77 -14.25 30.71
CA ASN A 68 0.69 -15.67 31.04
C ASN A 68 1.10 -16.58 29.87
N THR A 69 2.07 -16.13 29.07
CA THR A 69 2.63 -16.86 27.94
C THR A 69 4.07 -16.45 27.72
N GLN A 70 4.86 -17.35 27.12
CA GLN A 70 6.27 -17.09 26.82
C GLN A 70 6.42 -16.23 25.57
N ALA A 71 7.52 -15.48 25.50
CA ALA A 71 7.97 -14.89 24.24
C ALA A 71 8.30 -16.01 23.23
N HIS A 72 8.10 -15.76 21.94
CA HIS A 72 8.66 -16.60 20.90
C HIS A 72 10.17 -16.30 20.81
N PRO A 73 11.05 -17.20 21.30
CA PRO A 73 12.44 -16.85 21.56
C PRO A 73 13.20 -16.51 20.27
N GLN A 74 12.99 -17.30 19.22
CA GLN A 74 13.64 -17.10 17.92
C GLN A 74 13.21 -15.78 17.25
N PHE A 75 11.92 -15.47 17.24
CA PHE A 75 11.42 -14.20 16.68
C PHE A 75 11.93 -12.98 17.47
N LEU A 76 12.00 -13.07 18.80
CA LEU A 76 12.58 -12.01 19.62
C LEU A 76 14.06 -11.79 19.27
N GLU A 77 14.82 -12.85 19.04
CA GLU A 77 16.21 -12.73 18.58
C GLU A 77 16.31 -12.08 17.19
N SER A 78 15.48 -12.50 16.23
CA SER A 78 15.41 -11.84 14.90
C SER A 78 15.06 -10.34 15.01
N ILE A 79 14.19 -9.95 15.95
CA ILE A 79 13.89 -8.54 16.25
C ILE A 79 15.12 -7.82 16.80
N HIS A 80 15.90 -8.46 17.68
CA HIS A 80 17.14 -7.88 18.19
C HIS A 80 18.15 -7.65 17.07
N GLN A 81 18.31 -8.61 16.14
CA GLN A 81 19.13 -8.45 14.94
C GLN A 81 18.69 -7.24 14.10
N TYR A 82 17.38 -7.07 13.90
CA TYR A 82 16.83 -5.89 13.22
C TYR A 82 17.15 -4.59 13.95
N CYS A 83 16.93 -4.57 15.28
CA CYS A 83 17.16 -3.39 16.11
C CYS A 83 18.63 -2.97 16.10
N GLU A 84 19.56 -3.93 16.19
CA GLU A 84 20.99 -3.69 16.12
C GLU A 84 21.40 -3.14 14.75
N HIS A 85 20.99 -3.80 13.67
CA HIS A 85 21.36 -3.42 12.31
C HIS A 85 20.90 -2.01 11.93
N PHE A 86 19.66 -1.66 12.30
CA PHE A 86 19.05 -0.39 11.90
C PHE A 86 19.08 0.70 12.96
N GLY A 87 19.61 0.41 14.15
CA GLY A 87 19.52 1.27 15.33
C GLY A 87 18.07 1.54 15.74
N ALA A 88 17.19 0.55 15.56
CA ALA A 88 15.78 0.68 15.89
C ALA A 88 15.52 0.41 17.39
N LYS A 89 14.52 1.07 17.95
CA LYS A 89 14.09 0.84 19.34
C LYS A 89 12.93 -0.17 19.37
N LEU A 90 13.12 -1.26 20.11
CA LEU A 90 12.03 -2.18 20.44
C LEU A 90 11.10 -1.56 21.50
N MET A 91 9.80 -1.55 21.20
CA MET A 91 8.71 -1.12 22.07
C MET A 91 7.67 -2.23 22.16
N VAL A 92 7.40 -2.69 23.38
CA VAL A 92 6.46 -3.80 23.63
C VAL A 92 5.27 -3.28 24.42
N ILE A 93 4.05 -3.48 23.90
CA ILE A 93 2.81 -3.08 24.56
C ILE A 93 2.27 -4.30 25.33
N PRO A 94 2.19 -4.26 26.67
CA PRO A 94 1.62 -5.37 27.43
C PRO A 94 0.10 -5.44 27.20
N VAL A 95 -0.38 -6.61 26.79
CA VAL A 95 -1.80 -6.90 26.58
C VAL A 95 -2.30 -7.77 27.72
N ASN A 96 -3.37 -7.30 28.34
CA ASN A 96 -4.04 -7.98 29.44
C ASN A 96 -5.16 -8.88 28.92
N TYR A 97 -5.10 -10.17 29.27
CA TYR A 97 -6.10 -11.17 28.98
C TYR A 97 -6.29 -12.12 30.17
N GLU A 98 -7.54 -12.46 30.47
CA GLU A 98 -7.88 -13.49 31.44
C GLU A 98 -8.41 -14.70 30.68
N ASN A 99 -7.63 -15.79 30.66
CA ASN A 99 -8.03 -17.03 30.03
C ASN A 99 -9.02 -17.77 30.95
N ILE A 100 -10.31 -17.55 30.73
CA ILE A 100 -11.38 -18.08 31.57
C ILE A 100 -11.32 -19.62 31.68
N THR A 101 -10.91 -20.32 30.62
CA THR A 101 -10.76 -21.78 30.65
C THR A 101 -9.69 -22.22 31.65
N LEU A 102 -8.53 -21.56 31.63
CA LEU A 102 -7.47 -21.83 32.60
C LEU A 102 -7.89 -21.40 34.01
N THR A 103 -8.52 -20.22 34.14
CA THR A 103 -9.05 -19.72 35.41
C THR A 103 -10.06 -20.69 36.04
N SER A 104 -10.95 -21.28 35.25
CA SER A 104 -11.93 -22.26 35.74
C SER A 104 -11.30 -23.58 36.16
N LYS A 105 -10.15 -23.97 35.58
CA LYS A 105 -9.45 -25.23 35.90
C LYS A 105 -8.50 -25.09 37.09
N ASN A 106 -7.76 -23.98 37.14
CA ASN A 106 -6.61 -23.80 38.05
C ASN A 106 -6.83 -22.70 39.10
N GLY A 107 -7.96 -21.98 39.04
CA GLY A 107 -8.16 -20.75 39.78
C GLY A 107 -7.51 -19.54 39.10
N ARG A 108 -7.71 -18.35 39.68
CA ARG A 108 -7.20 -17.10 39.10
C ARG A 108 -5.69 -16.99 39.32
N GLU A 109 -4.93 -17.09 38.24
CA GLU A 109 -3.48 -16.90 38.27
C GLU A 109 -3.11 -15.41 38.28
N GLU A 110 -2.00 -15.09 38.95
CA GLU A 110 -1.38 -13.78 38.85
C GLU A 110 -0.87 -13.53 37.42
N LYS A 111 -0.98 -12.28 36.96
CA LYS A 111 -0.55 -11.92 35.62
C LYS A 111 0.97 -11.76 35.58
N TRP A 112 1.62 -12.50 34.69
CA TRP A 112 3.05 -12.39 34.45
C TRP A 112 3.37 -12.22 32.96
N TRP A 113 4.54 -11.70 32.66
CA TRP A 113 5.08 -11.58 31.31
C TRP A 113 6.51 -12.10 31.27
N ALA A 114 6.97 -12.54 30.09
CA ALA A 114 8.34 -12.99 29.92
C ALA A 114 9.35 -11.90 30.33
N ALA A 115 10.29 -12.26 31.21
CA ALA A 115 11.22 -11.31 31.85
C ALA A 115 12.05 -10.51 30.84
N GLY A 116 12.45 -11.12 29.71
CA GLY A 116 13.20 -10.47 28.64
C GLY A 116 12.45 -9.33 27.93
N LEU A 117 11.12 -9.27 28.05
CA LEU A 117 10.31 -8.22 27.42
C LEU A 117 10.14 -6.98 28.30
N VAL A 118 10.27 -7.13 29.63
CA VAL A 118 10.03 -6.06 30.62
C VAL A 118 10.84 -4.79 30.35
N PRO A 119 12.14 -4.85 29.98
CA PRO A 119 12.92 -3.65 29.66
C PRO A 119 12.39 -2.84 28.46
N HIS A 120 11.56 -3.47 27.62
CA HIS A 120 11.01 -2.86 26.40
C HIS A 120 9.56 -2.38 26.56
N PHE A 121 8.97 -2.53 27.75
CA PHE A 121 7.58 -2.19 27.97
C PHE A 121 7.30 -0.70 27.81
N VAL A 122 6.20 -0.43 27.10
CA VAL A 122 5.61 0.89 27.00
C VAL A 122 4.16 0.76 27.45
N THR A 123 3.78 1.53 28.46
CA THR A 123 2.42 1.55 29.05
C THR A 123 1.76 2.92 28.91
N GLU A 124 2.52 3.93 28.49
CA GLU A 124 2.04 5.28 28.30
C GLU A 124 1.95 5.64 26.82
N ARG A 125 1.05 6.56 26.51
CA ARG A 125 0.92 7.13 25.19
C ARG A 125 2.21 7.85 24.77
N GLN A 126 2.72 7.56 23.58
CA GLN A 126 3.89 8.23 23.03
C GLN A 126 3.62 8.84 21.67
N THR A 127 3.99 10.10 21.48
CA THR A 127 3.98 10.73 20.16
C THR A 127 5.28 10.37 19.45
N LEU A 128 5.19 9.61 18.34
CA LEU A 128 6.37 9.18 17.58
C LEU A 128 6.80 10.27 16.59
N ASN A 129 5.83 10.93 15.95
CA ASN A 129 6.05 12.15 15.17
C ASN A 129 4.76 13.01 15.11
N ASP A 130 4.75 14.05 14.26
CA ASP A 130 3.62 14.97 14.14
C ASP A 130 2.30 14.27 13.74
N ASN A 131 2.37 13.16 13.00
CA ASN A 131 1.24 12.45 12.41
C ASN A 131 1.02 11.03 12.95
N LEU A 132 1.85 10.53 13.88
CA LEU A 132 1.79 9.16 14.39
C LEU A 132 1.99 9.11 15.91
N MET A 133 1.16 8.31 16.57
CA MET A 133 1.24 8.06 18.01
C MET A 133 1.06 6.58 18.35
N LEU A 134 1.73 6.16 19.42
CA LEU A 134 1.59 4.88 20.08
C LEU A 134 0.57 5.00 21.22
N MET A 135 -0.46 4.16 21.19
CA MET A 135 -1.59 4.13 22.12
C MET A 135 -1.42 3.01 23.15
N ALA A 136 -0.27 2.97 23.81
CA ALA A 136 0.05 1.89 24.76
C ALA A 136 -0.74 1.97 26.08
N ASP A 137 -1.37 3.11 26.35
CA ASP A 137 -2.27 3.37 27.46
C ASP A 137 -3.66 2.72 27.29
N VAL A 138 -3.99 2.28 26.08
CA VAL A 138 -5.31 1.75 25.74
C VAL A 138 -5.30 0.23 25.76
N SER A 139 -6.04 -0.35 26.69
CA SER A 139 -6.23 -1.81 26.75
C SER A 139 -7.25 -2.26 25.69
N VAL A 140 -6.78 -2.95 24.67
CA VAL A 140 -7.64 -3.63 23.68
C VAL A 140 -7.86 -5.07 24.13
N ASN A 141 -9.11 -5.52 24.16
CA ASN A 141 -9.43 -6.90 24.53
C ASN A 141 -8.83 -7.88 23.51
N ALA A 142 -8.02 -8.83 23.98
CA ALA A 142 -7.27 -9.78 23.14
C ALA A 142 -8.14 -10.69 22.25
N THR A 143 -9.44 -10.83 22.55
CA THR A 143 -10.40 -11.63 21.75
C THR A 143 -11.29 -10.81 20.82
N ASN A 144 -11.02 -9.51 20.66
CA ASN A 144 -11.78 -8.67 19.74
C ASN A 144 -11.54 -9.11 18.29
N LYS A 145 -12.63 -9.33 17.54
CA LYS A 145 -12.57 -9.68 16.11
C LYS A 145 -12.07 -8.53 15.21
N HIS A 146 -12.37 -7.30 15.63
CA HIS A 146 -11.99 -6.05 14.98
C HIS A 146 -11.41 -5.11 16.04
N PRO A 147 -10.17 -5.34 16.49
CA PRO A 147 -9.54 -4.57 17.56
C PRO A 147 -9.49 -3.06 17.33
N LEU A 148 -9.58 -2.58 16.08
CA LEU A 148 -9.56 -1.15 15.77
C LEU A 148 -10.92 -0.45 15.82
N SER A 149 -12.02 -1.20 15.93
CA SER A 149 -13.38 -0.65 15.92
C SER A 149 -13.61 0.33 17.08
N GLY A 150 -14.04 1.55 16.77
CA GLY A 150 -14.35 2.58 17.78
C GLY A 150 -13.17 3.50 18.14
N PHE A 151 -11.98 3.28 17.58
CA PHE A 151 -10.80 4.12 17.84
C PHE A 151 -10.62 5.27 16.83
N GLU A 152 -11.58 5.48 15.92
CA GLU A 152 -11.49 6.45 14.83
C GLU A 152 -11.29 7.90 15.32
N THR A 153 -11.76 8.23 16.53
CA THR A 153 -11.66 9.59 17.10
C THR A 153 -10.57 9.72 18.17
N VAL A 154 -10.14 8.61 18.76
CA VAL A 154 -9.31 8.57 19.98
C VAL A 154 -7.90 9.12 19.74
N THR A 155 -7.40 9.02 18.51
CA THR A 155 -6.08 9.53 18.10
C THR A 155 -6.09 11.00 17.66
N GLY A 156 -7.25 11.66 17.71
CA GLY A 156 -7.43 13.01 17.20
C GLY A 156 -7.07 13.11 15.72
N LYS A 157 -6.05 13.90 15.39
CA LYS A 157 -5.58 14.10 14.00
C LYS A 157 -4.50 13.11 13.55
N ARG A 158 -3.97 12.27 14.45
CA ARG A 158 -2.82 11.39 14.18
C ARG A 158 -3.25 9.97 13.81
N SER A 159 -2.42 9.28 13.07
CA SER A 159 -2.41 7.81 12.98
C SER A 159 -2.09 7.20 14.34
N GLY A 160 -2.56 6.00 14.61
CA GLY A 160 -2.45 5.35 15.92
C GLY A 160 -2.03 3.88 15.83
N ILE A 161 -1.18 3.46 16.76
CA ILE A 161 -0.75 2.06 16.90
C ILE A 161 -1.22 1.52 18.25
N PHE A 162 -1.90 0.37 18.24
CA PHE A 162 -2.49 -0.29 19.41
C PHE A 162 -1.91 -1.70 19.58
N GLY A 163 -1.71 -2.12 20.83
CA GLY A 163 -1.22 -3.47 21.14
C GLY A 163 -2.33 -4.51 20.98
N HIS A 164 -2.13 -5.48 20.09
CA HIS A 164 -3.03 -6.62 19.93
C HIS A 164 -2.34 -7.77 19.18
N GLY A 165 -2.71 -9.02 19.46
CA GLY A 165 -2.12 -10.21 18.82
C GLY A 165 -2.49 -10.40 17.35
N GLN A 166 -3.61 -9.85 16.91
CA GLN A 166 -3.99 -9.77 15.49
C GLN A 166 -3.36 -8.53 14.83
N ILE A 167 -2.87 -8.67 13.60
CA ILE A 167 -2.50 -7.54 12.73
C ILE A 167 -3.74 -7.08 11.96
N GLU A 168 -4.17 -5.85 12.20
CA GLU A 168 -5.27 -5.16 11.51
C GLU A 168 -4.79 -3.75 11.14
N MET A 169 -5.25 -3.26 10.00
CA MET A 169 -5.02 -1.89 9.54
C MET A 169 -6.32 -1.32 8.99
N GLN A 170 -6.69 -0.13 9.48
CA GLN A 170 -7.87 0.61 9.03
C GLN A 170 -7.50 2.06 8.72
N MET A 171 -7.96 2.55 7.57
CA MET A 171 -7.81 3.94 7.16
C MET A 171 -9.03 4.75 7.59
N ILE A 172 -8.77 5.95 8.12
CA ILE A 172 -9.81 6.92 8.50
C ILE A 172 -9.74 8.09 7.54
N PRO A 173 -10.86 8.42 6.86
CA PRO A 173 -10.91 9.57 5.95
C PRO A 173 -10.53 10.88 6.64
N THR A 174 -9.73 11.69 5.97
CA THR A 174 -9.38 13.06 6.38
C THR A 174 -9.56 14.03 5.22
N PRO A 175 -9.60 15.36 5.44
CA PRO A 175 -9.62 16.31 4.33
C PRO A 175 -8.50 16.00 3.31
N LEU A 176 -8.80 16.08 2.01
CA LEU A 176 -7.89 15.69 0.91
C LEU A 176 -6.50 16.34 0.96
N SER A 177 -6.35 17.49 1.62
CA SER A 177 -5.07 18.17 1.80
C SER A 177 -4.17 17.55 2.88
N LYS A 178 -4.62 16.47 3.54
CA LYS A 178 -3.92 15.82 4.64
C LYS A 178 -3.78 14.33 4.37
N LEU A 179 -2.71 13.76 4.93
CA LEU A 179 -2.52 12.33 4.97
C LEU A 179 -3.69 11.68 5.76
N PRO A 180 -4.36 10.67 5.21
CA PRO A 180 -5.37 9.92 5.96
C PRO A 180 -4.77 9.27 7.19
N LYS A 181 -5.59 9.10 8.24
CA LYS A 181 -5.11 8.47 9.47
C LYS A 181 -5.08 6.96 9.26
N MET A 182 -3.99 6.35 9.69
CA MET A 182 -3.78 4.91 9.70
C MET A 182 -3.92 4.44 11.14
N LEU A 183 -4.88 3.56 11.40
CA LEU A 183 -4.95 2.82 12.66
C LEU A 183 -4.37 1.44 12.43
N HIS A 184 -3.50 1.00 13.33
CA HIS A 184 -2.86 -0.31 13.27
C HIS A 184 -2.93 -1.03 14.60
N THR A 185 -3.05 -2.35 14.52
CA THR A 185 -2.59 -3.24 15.57
C THR A 185 -1.28 -3.93 15.21
N THR A 186 -0.56 -4.39 16.21
CA THR A 186 0.87 -4.74 16.06
C THR A 186 1.17 -6.16 15.64
N GLY A 187 0.36 -7.14 16.03
CA GLY A 187 0.83 -8.52 16.21
C GLY A 187 1.51 -8.69 17.58
N SER A 188 1.89 -9.92 17.90
CA SER A 188 2.42 -10.30 19.21
C SER A 188 3.81 -10.92 19.12
N VAL A 189 4.68 -10.66 20.10
CA VAL A 189 5.97 -11.36 20.28
C VAL A 189 5.83 -12.59 21.17
N THR A 190 4.70 -12.75 21.86
CA THR A 190 4.41 -13.90 22.71
C THR A 190 3.56 -14.95 22.00
N MET A 191 3.68 -16.21 22.42
CA MET A 191 2.88 -17.32 21.91
C MET A 191 1.37 -17.13 22.23
N PRO A 192 0.45 -17.64 21.42
CA PRO A 192 -0.99 -17.51 21.66
C PRO A 192 -1.38 -18.16 23.00
N ASN A 193 -2.24 -17.48 23.77
CA ASN A 193 -2.83 -18.01 25.01
C ASN A 193 -4.30 -17.61 25.10
N TYR A 194 -5.19 -18.40 24.53
CA TYR A 194 -6.62 -18.10 24.45
C TYR A 194 -7.48 -19.18 25.11
N SER A 195 -8.67 -18.78 25.55
CA SER A 195 -9.67 -19.70 26.12
C SER A 195 -10.28 -20.63 25.07
N ASP A 196 -10.82 -21.76 25.51
CA ASP A 196 -11.56 -22.73 24.68
C ASP A 196 -12.95 -22.23 24.22
N THR A 197 -13.23 -20.94 24.39
CA THR A 197 -14.48 -20.32 23.96
C THR A 197 -14.46 -20.04 22.46
N LYS A 198 -15.64 -19.85 21.84
CA LYS A 198 -15.74 -19.41 20.43
C LYS A 198 -14.91 -18.15 20.15
N ALA A 199 -14.90 -17.19 21.08
CA ALA A 199 -14.13 -15.97 20.92
C ALA A 199 -12.62 -16.22 21.04
N GLY A 200 -12.20 -17.08 21.98
CA GLY A 200 -10.81 -17.46 22.15
C GLY A 200 -10.25 -18.23 20.95
N ARG A 201 -10.98 -19.20 20.39
CA ARG A 201 -10.56 -19.94 19.19
C ARG A 201 -10.43 -19.05 17.95
N ILE A 202 -11.38 -18.13 17.73
CA ILE A 202 -11.26 -17.15 16.64
C ILE A 202 -10.04 -16.23 16.87
N ALA A 203 -9.74 -15.85 18.11
CA ALA A 203 -8.60 -15.00 18.41
C ALA A 203 -7.26 -15.73 18.22
N GLU A 204 -7.20 -17.01 18.58
CA GLU A 204 -6.07 -17.90 18.34
C GLU A 204 -5.77 -18.05 16.85
N ASP A 205 -6.79 -18.32 16.03
CA ASP A 205 -6.64 -18.42 14.57
C ASP A 205 -6.13 -17.11 13.91
N ASN A 206 -6.45 -15.97 14.51
CA ASN A 206 -6.02 -14.65 14.02
C ASN A 206 -4.78 -14.12 14.74
N HIS A 207 -4.20 -14.88 15.67
CA HIS A 207 -2.99 -14.51 16.37
C HIS A 207 -1.81 -14.56 15.41
N CYS A 208 -1.04 -13.48 15.35
CA CYS A 208 0.11 -13.36 14.48
C CYS A 208 1.34 -13.09 15.32
N ILE A 209 2.31 -14.01 15.26
CA ILE A 209 3.67 -13.74 15.73
C ILE A 209 4.26 -12.70 14.79
N GLY A 210 4.41 -11.48 15.28
CA GLY A 210 4.66 -10.34 14.41
C GLY A 210 4.82 -9.01 15.14
N ALA A 211 5.17 -7.99 14.36
CA ALA A 211 5.36 -6.64 14.83
C ALA A 211 5.13 -5.62 13.71
N LEU A 212 5.17 -4.34 14.06
CA LEU A 212 5.27 -3.24 13.11
C LEU A 212 6.69 -2.68 13.11
N VAL A 213 7.27 -2.56 11.93
CA VAL A 213 8.43 -1.72 11.69
C VAL A 213 7.93 -0.32 11.36
N VAL A 214 8.39 0.67 12.13
CA VAL A 214 8.01 2.07 11.97
C VAL A 214 9.25 2.91 11.71
N GLU A 215 9.26 3.63 10.60
CA GLU A 215 10.29 4.63 10.29
C GLU A 215 9.67 6.03 10.29
N THR A 216 10.37 7.01 10.85
CA THR A 216 9.91 8.41 10.87
C THR A 216 10.97 9.35 10.32
N ASP A 217 10.58 10.28 9.44
CA ASP A 217 11.42 11.33 8.87
C ASP A 217 10.66 12.67 8.90
N GLY A 218 10.91 13.47 9.94
CA GLY A 218 10.14 14.70 10.17
C GLY A 218 8.67 14.38 10.47
N SER A 219 7.76 14.92 9.67
CA SER A 219 6.31 14.64 9.77
C SER A 219 5.87 13.38 9.03
N ARG A 220 6.75 12.78 8.22
CA ARG A 220 6.46 11.54 7.47
C ARG A 220 6.75 10.33 8.32
N PHE A 221 6.03 9.26 8.07
CA PHE A 221 6.26 7.98 8.69
C PHE A 221 5.88 6.86 7.73
N TRP A 222 6.53 5.71 7.86
CA TRP A 222 6.21 4.48 7.13
C TRP A 222 6.03 3.37 8.13
N ILE A 223 5.00 2.55 7.92
CA ILE A 223 4.70 1.39 8.77
C ILE A 223 4.68 0.17 7.85
N ARG A 224 5.46 -0.84 8.22
CA ARG A 224 5.47 -2.15 7.54
C ARG A 224 5.15 -3.22 8.57
N GLN A 225 4.36 -4.20 8.17
CA GLN A 225 3.95 -5.30 9.03
C GLN A 225 4.92 -6.45 8.82
N ILE A 226 5.65 -6.83 9.86
CA ILE A 226 6.51 -8.01 9.83
C ILE A 226 5.79 -9.17 10.51
N ARG A 227 5.88 -10.34 9.89
CA ARG A 227 5.27 -11.58 10.35
C ARG A 227 6.36 -12.65 10.38
N ALA A 228 6.45 -13.35 11.49
CA ALA A 228 7.44 -14.40 11.69
C ALA A 228 7.00 -15.69 10.99
N ASP A 229 7.98 -16.41 10.44
CA ASP A 229 7.88 -17.82 10.14
C ASP A 229 7.95 -18.64 11.45
N GLU A 230 7.72 -19.96 11.34
CA GLU A 230 7.77 -20.88 12.48
C GLU A 230 9.14 -20.91 13.17
N ASP A 231 10.22 -20.63 12.44
CA ASP A 231 11.60 -20.54 12.93
C ASP A 231 11.94 -19.14 13.48
N GLY A 232 10.97 -18.24 13.55
CA GLY A 232 11.14 -16.86 14.00
C GLY A 232 11.79 -15.93 12.97
N ALA A 233 12.08 -16.39 11.75
CA ALA A 233 12.61 -15.52 10.70
C ALA A 233 11.52 -14.59 10.13
N PHE A 234 11.89 -13.42 9.63
CA PHE A 234 10.98 -12.55 8.91
C PHE A 234 11.68 -11.72 7.84
N TYR A 235 10.90 -11.15 6.93
CA TYR A 235 11.39 -10.29 5.86
C TYR A 235 11.00 -8.84 6.11
N ASP A 236 11.94 -7.92 5.85
CA ASP A 236 11.66 -6.49 5.70
C ASP A 236 12.43 -5.96 4.50
N LEU A 237 11.71 -5.55 3.46
CA LEU A 237 12.26 -5.08 2.20
C LEU A 237 13.17 -6.14 1.55
N ASN A 238 14.44 -5.81 1.28
CA ASN A 238 15.38 -6.70 0.61
C ASN A 238 16.24 -7.52 1.60
N LEU A 239 15.86 -7.59 2.88
CA LEU A 239 16.58 -8.32 3.92
C LEU A 239 15.69 -9.36 4.60
N LYS A 240 16.31 -10.45 5.01
CA LYS A 240 15.73 -11.48 5.85
C LYS A 240 16.46 -11.49 7.19
N PHE A 241 15.71 -11.43 8.28
CA PHE A 241 16.21 -11.45 9.65
C PHE A 241 15.92 -12.82 10.23
N THR A 242 16.96 -13.48 10.73
CA THR A 242 16.87 -14.81 11.35
C THR A 242 17.43 -14.74 12.77
N PRO A 243 17.20 -15.76 13.60
CA PRO A 243 17.79 -15.81 14.94
C PRO A 243 19.33 -15.89 14.93
N SER A 244 19.92 -16.31 13.81
CA SER A 244 21.37 -16.49 13.67
C SER A 244 22.05 -15.34 12.93
N GLY A 245 21.31 -14.39 12.35
CA GLY A 245 21.87 -13.24 11.67
C GLY A 245 20.95 -12.61 10.62
N ILE A 246 21.58 -11.92 9.66
CA ILE A 246 20.89 -11.16 8.61
C ILE A 246 21.36 -11.66 7.26
N GLU A 247 20.41 -11.96 6.40
CA GLU A 247 20.62 -12.49 5.05
C GLU A 247 20.06 -11.50 4.03
N GLN A 248 20.67 -11.48 2.84
CA GLN A 248 20.07 -10.81 1.69
C GLN A 248 18.82 -11.62 1.29
N ALA A 249 17.66 -10.96 1.21
CA ALA A 249 16.44 -11.66 0.83
C ALA A 249 16.49 -12.08 -0.64
N GLU A 250 15.94 -13.27 -0.90
CA GLU A 250 15.58 -13.70 -2.25
C GLU A 250 14.59 -12.68 -2.89
N PRO A 251 14.55 -12.61 -4.23
CA PRO A 251 13.59 -11.78 -4.94
C PRO A 251 12.15 -12.04 -4.47
N ALA A 252 11.37 -10.98 -4.23
CA ALA A 252 10.00 -11.10 -3.76
C ALA A 252 9.15 -11.95 -4.72
N LEU A 253 8.19 -12.73 -4.21
CA LEU A 253 7.34 -13.58 -5.05
C LEU A 253 6.43 -12.74 -5.95
N GLY A 254 5.97 -11.58 -5.47
CA GLY A 254 5.14 -10.68 -6.25
C GLY A 254 5.07 -9.27 -5.67
N LEU A 255 4.85 -8.30 -6.56
CA LEU A 255 4.48 -6.93 -6.23
C LEU A 255 3.06 -6.67 -6.74
N VAL A 256 2.11 -6.59 -5.83
CA VAL A 256 0.72 -6.24 -6.13
C VAL A 256 0.56 -4.73 -6.04
N CYS A 257 0.38 -4.10 -7.19
CA CYS A 257 0.29 -2.65 -7.29
C CYS A 257 -1.12 -2.18 -6.90
N GLY A 258 -1.17 -1.01 -6.28
CA GLY A 258 -2.43 -0.27 -6.12
C GLY A 258 -2.94 0.16 -7.49
N ASP A 259 -4.26 0.29 -7.59
CA ASP A 259 -5.00 0.60 -8.84
C ASP A 259 -4.26 1.67 -9.67
N ILE A 260 -3.80 1.27 -10.86
CA ILE A 260 -2.76 1.98 -11.61
C ILE A 260 -3.28 3.29 -12.18
N HIS A 261 -4.45 3.25 -12.82
CA HIS A 261 -5.11 4.40 -13.46
C HIS A 261 -4.13 5.20 -14.31
N TRP A 262 -3.68 4.62 -15.42
CA TRP A 262 -2.52 5.11 -16.17
C TRP A 262 -2.58 6.60 -16.53
N ASP A 263 -3.71 7.10 -17.03
CA ASP A 263 -3.87 8.51 -17.40
C ASP A 263 -3.84 9.45 -16.18
N PHE A 264 -4.05 8.91 -14.98
CA PHE A 264 -4.00 9.62 -13.70
C PHE A 264 -2.89 9.17 -12.76
N ILE A 265 -1.95 8.34 -13.24
CA ILE A 265 -0.87 7.81 -12.42
C ILE A 265 -0.07 8.96 -11.81
N CYS A 266 0.19 8.90 -10.50
CA CYS A 266 1.01 9.91 -9.86
C CYS A 266 2.47 9.73 -10.31
N PRO A 267 3.12 10.74 -10.92
CA PRO A 267 4.50 10.59 -11.42
C PRO A 267 5.50 10.19 -10.34
N GLN A 268 5.30 10.67 -9.12
CA GLN A 268 6.15 10.32 -7.97
C GLN A 268 5.95 8.86 -7.55
N VAL A 269 4.74 8.33 -7.67
CA VAL A 269 4.44 6.92 -7.39
C VAL A 269 5.02 6.04 -8.50
N LYS A 270 4.81 6.39 -9.77
CA LYS A 270 5.44 5.70 -10.91
C LYS A 270 6.96 5.59 -10.73
N ALA A 271 7.62 6.68 -10.34
CA ALA A 271 9.05 6.68 -10.07
C ALA A 271 9.42 5.78 -8.88
N ALA A 272 8.73 5.92 -7.76
CA ALA A 272 8.98 5.11 -6.56
C ALA A 272 8.73 3.61 -6.79
N THR A 273 7.82 3.24 -7.69
CA THR A 273 7.44 1.85 -7.93
C THR A 273 8.28 1.20 -9.02
N PHE A 274 8.47 1.88 -10.15
CA PHE A 274 9.04 1.27 -11.36
C PHE A 274 10.37 1.88 -11.80
N THR A 275 10.44 3.21 -11.99
CA THR A 275 11.48 3.79 -12.85
C THR A 275 12.69 4.38 -12.13
N ALA A 276 12.60 4.73 -10.84
CA ALA A 276 13.75 5.20 -10.09
C ALA A 276 14.75 4.07 -9.84
N SER A 277 16.05 4.39 -9.73
CA SER A 277 17.09 3.40 -9.43
C SER A 277 16.92 2.72 -8.07
N ASP A 278 16.25 3.39 -7.13
CA ASP A 278 15.87 2.89 -5.82
C ASP A 278 14.37 2.58 -5.72
N SER A 279 13.72 2.33 -6.87
CA SER A 279 12.31 1.93 -6.92
C SER A 279 12.07 0.60 -6.21
N ILE A 280 10.81 0.35 -5.85
CA ILE A 280 10.38 -0.93 -5.26
C ILE A 280 10.76 -2.09 -6.19
N LYS A 281 10.49 -1.96 -7.50
CA LYS A 281 10.87 -2.97 -8.52
C LYS A 281 12.38 -3.20 -8.53
N ALA A 282 13.20 -2.14 -8.55
CA ALA A 282 14.65 -2.25 -8.62
C ALA A 282 15.27 -2.89 -7.36
N VAL A 283 14.73 -2.56 -6.18
CA VAL A 283 15.27 -3.00 -4.89
C VAL A 283 14.81 -4.42 -4.52
N LEU A 284 13.55 -4.76 -4.80
CA LEU A 284 12.96 -6.03 -4.36
C LEU A 284 12.89 -7.08 -5.46
N LYS A 285 13.06 -6.67 -6.72
CA LYS A 285 13.11 -7.53 -7.90
C LYS A 285 11.97 -8.56 -7.92
N PRO A 286 10.70 -8.12 -7.82
CA PRO A 286 9.59 -9.05 -7.69
C PRO A 286 9.54 -10.01 -8.90
N ARG A 287 9.34 -11.30 -8.64
CA ARG A 287 9.23 -12.34 -9.67
C ARG A 287 7.98 -12.15 -10.53
N LYS A 288 6.92 -11.56 -9.96
CA LYS A 288 5.68 -11.21 -10.66
C LYS A 288 5.29 -9.76 -10.39
N LEU A 289 4.88 -9.03 -11.43
CA LEU A 289 4.22 -7.73 -11.31
C LEU A 289 2.72 -7.92 -11.49
N ILE A 290 1.92 -7.63 -10.46
CA ILE A 290 0.47 -7.79 -10.50
C ILE A 290 -0.16 -6.40 -10.54
N LEU A 291 -0.87 -6.10 -11.62
CA LEU A 291 -1.40 -4.78 -11.94
C LEU A 291 -2.93 -4.80 -11.94
N HIS A 292 -3.52 -3.92 -11.13
CA HIS A 292 -4.97 -3.69 -11.04
C HIS A 292 -5.35 -2.37 -11.71
N ASP A 293 -6.56 -2.30 -12.28
CA ASP A 293 -7.18 -1.06 -12.81
C ASP A 293 -6.19 -0.23 -13.67
N VAL A 294 -5.57 -0.87 -14.67
CA VAL A 294 -4.55 -0.20 -15.51
C VAL A 294 -5.14 0.80 -16.48
N LEU A 295 -6.30 0.46 -17.04
CA LEU A 295 -7.08 1.31 -17.90
C LEU A 295 -7.98 2.19 -17.05
N ASP A 296 -8.05 3.49 -17.34
CA ASP A 296 -9.03 4.39 -16.71
C ASP A 296 -10.38 4.34 -17.40
N PHE A 297 -10.34 4.17 -18.72
CA PHE A 297 -11.45 4.33 -19.62
C PHE A 297 -12.15 5.69 -19.45
N TYR A 298 -11.36 6.73 -19.20
CA TYR A 298 -11.83 8.08 -18.93
C TYR A 298 -12.52 8.68 -20.15
N SER A 299 -11.97 8.41 -21.35
CA SER A 299 -12.44 8.98 -22.62
C SER A 299 -13.91 8.71 -22.89
N ALA A 300 -14.39 7.52 -22.52
CA ALA A 300 -15.75 7.07 -22.80
C ALA A 300 -16.44 6.39 -21.60
N SER A 301 -16.06 6.75 -20.37
CA SER A 301 -16.70 6.22 -19.16
C SER A 301 -18.18 6.55 -19.08
N HIS A 302 -18.97 5.54 -18.77
CA HIS A 302 -20.43 5.61 -18.64
C HIS A 302 -20.91 6.52 -17.50
N HIS A 303 -20.07 6.80 -16.50
CA HIS A 303 -20.37 7.76 -15.44
C HIS A 303 -20.45 9.20 -15.96
N HIS A 304 -19.86 9.48 -17.13
CA HIS A 304 -19.75 10.84 -17.69
C HIS A 304 -20.76 11.11 -18.81
N GLU A 305 -21.42 10.07 -19.32
CA GLU A 305 -22.27 10.12 -20.51
C GLU A 305 -23.39 11.18 -20.44
N LYS A 306 -24.00 11.30 -19.25
CA LYS A 306 -25.12 12.22 -19.00
C LYS A 306 -24.68 13.63 -18.56
N ASN A 307 -23.37 13.89 -18.43
CA ASN A 307 -22.85 15.20 -18.02
C ASN A 307 -22.37 15.99 -19.25
N ALA A 308 -23.26 16.81 -19.81
CA ALA A 308 -22.99 17.58 -21.03
C ALA A 308 -21.80 18.55 -20.90
N LEU A 309 -21.65 19.20 -19.74
CA LEU A 309 -20.54 20.13 -19.50
C LEU A 309 -19.20 19.39 -19.45
N LEU A 310 -19.15 18.24 -18.76
CA LEU A 310 -17.96 17.42 -18.71
C LEU A 310 -17.60 16.86 -20.10
N ARG A 311 -18.59 16.43 -20.88
CA ARG A 311 -18.36 16.00 -22.27
C ARG A 311 -17.78 17.11 -23.14
N PHE A 312 -18.34 18.32 -23.05
CA PHE A 312 -17.80 19.49 -23.74
C PHE A 312 -16.35 19.78 -23.30
N HIS A 313 -16.09 19.70 -21.99
CA HIS A 313 -14.74 19.86 -21.45
C HIS A 313 -13.77 18.82 -22.01
N LYS A 314 -14.16 17.54 -22.07
CA LYS A 314 -13.32 16.47 -22.63
C LYS A 314 -13.03 16.68 -24.10
N HIS A 315 -14.06 17.02 -24.89
CA HIS A 315 -13.90 17.32 -26.32
C HIS A 315 -12.91 18.46 -26.54
N HIS A 316 -13.09 19.58 -25.85
CA HIS A 316 -12.20 20.74 -25.99
C HIS A 316 -10.76 20.45 -25.57
N ASN A 317 -10.56 19.54 -24.61
CA ASN A 317 -9.24 19.14 -24.11
C ASN A 317 -8.70 17.84 -24.76
N GLN A 318 -9.34 17.34 -25.83
CA GLN A 318 -8.94 16.12 -26.55
C GLN A 318 -8.84 14.87 -25.65
N LYS A 319 -9.68 14.80 -24.62
CA LYS A 319 -9.79 13.69 -23.66
C LYS A 319 -10.99 12.78 -23.93
N ASN A 320 -11.60 12.85 -25.10
CA ASN A 320 -12.77 12.06 -25.51
C ASN A 320 -12.43 11.00 -26.58
N ASN A 321 -11.15 10.84 -26.93
CA ASN A 321 -10.70 9.87 -27.91
C ASN A 321 -10.17 8.60 -27.20
N VAL A 322 -10.85 7.48 -27.42
CA VAL A 322 -10.58 6.16 -26.83
C VAL A 322 -9.27 5.61 -27.34
N GLN A 323 -9.00 5.70 -28.64
CA GLN A 323 -7.77 5.19 -29.23
C GLN A 323 -6.53 5.90 -28.64
N ASN A 324 -6.58 7.23 -28.50
CA ASN A 324 -5.50 7.99 -27.90
C ASN A 324 -5.24 7.58 -26.43
N GLU A 325 -6.28 7.24 -25.67
CA GLU A 325 -6.12 6.71 -24.30
C GLU A 325 -5.47 5.33 -24.29
N LEU A 326 -5.91 4.43 -25.17
CA LEU A 326 -5.32 3.10 -25.31
C LEU A 326 -3.85 3.15 -25.77
N ASP A 327 -3.51 4.06 -26.69
CA ASP A 327 -2.14 4.27 -27.17
C ASP A 327 -1.23 4.77 -26.05
N ARG A 328 -1.70 5.74 -25.25
CA ARG A 328 -0.97 6.21 -24.05
C ARG A 328 -0.76 5.08 -23.04
N LEU A 329 -1.76 4.22 -22.84
CA LEU A 329 -1.66 3.06 -21.95
C LEU A 329 -0.62 2.06 -22.47
N VAL A 330 -0.64 1.74 -23.77
CA VAL A 330 0.36 0.85 -24.41
C VAL A 330 1.77 1.40 -24.22
N ASP A 331 2.00 2.67 -24.52
CA ASP A 331 3.31 3.31 -24.32
C ASP A 331 3.74 3.30 -22.86
N GLY A 332 2.77 3.45 -21.96
CA GLY A 332 2.99 3.37 -20.53
C GLY A 332 3.39 2.02 -20.00
N VAL A 333 2.69 0.98 -20.41
CA VAL A 333 3.04 -0.41 -20.09
C VAL A 333 4.44 -0.73 -20.63
N ARG A 334 4.76 -0.27 -21.85
CA ARG A 334 6.10 -0.42 -22.44
C ARG A 334 7.19 0.31 -21.62
N GLU A 335 6.85 1.43 -20.98
CA GLU A 335 7.77 2.19 -20.12
C GLU A 335 8.10 1.43 -18.82
N ILE A 336 7.11 0.79 -18.19
CA ILE A 336 7.26 0.21 -16.84
C ILE A 336 7.59 -1.30 -16.83
N THR A 337 7.48 -1.96 -17.99
CA THR A 337 7.72 -3.40 -18.16
C THR A 337 8.86 -3.69 -19.15
N HIS A 338 9.56 -4.79 -18.94
CA HIS A 338 10.59 -5.36 -19.81
C HIS A 338 10.16 -6.73 -20.32
N GLU A 339 10.88 -7.27 -21.31
CA GLU A 339 10.53 -8.54 -21.97
C GLU A 339 10.55 -9.73 -21.00
N GLU A 340 11.47 -9.68 -20.04
CA GLU A 340 11.66 -10.70 -19.01
C GLU A 340 10.72 -10.57 -17.80
N ASP A 341 9.94 -9.49 -17.70
CA ASP A 341 9.01 -9.32 -16.58
C ASP A 341 7.81 -10.27 -16.73
N ASP A 342 7.51 -11.02 -15.67
CA ASP A 342 6.27 -11.79 -15.57
C ASP A 342 5.16 -10.87 -15.04
N VAL A 343 4.35 -10.33 -15.96
CA VAL A 343 3.31 -9.33 -15.65
C VAL A 343 1.92 -9.95 -15.76
N VAL A 344 1.13 -9.72 -14.71
CA VAL A 344 -0.24 -10.16 -14.57
C VAL A 344 -1.15 -8.93 -14.51
N PHE A 345 -2.13 -8.86 -15.41
CA PHE A 345 -3.21 -7.88 -15.40
C PHE A 345 -4.45 -8.51 -14.80
N VAL A 346 -4.93 -7.93 -13.71
CA VAL A 346 -6.11 -8.43 -12.99
C VAL A 346 -7.37 -7.77 -13.56
N GLY A 347 -8.35 -8.59 -13.91
CA GLY A 347 -9.68 -8.19 -14.34
C GLY A 347 -10.32 -7.26 -13.31
N SER A 348 -10.77 -6.10 -13.76
CA SER A 348 -11.15 -4.98 -12.90
C SER A 348 -12.34 -4.22 -13.48
N ASN A 349 -13.01 -3.41 -12.66
CA ASN A 349 -14.20 -2.70 -13.12
C ASN A 349 -13.89 -1.69 -14.22
N HIS A 350 -12.70 -1.09 -14.24
CA HIS A 350 -12.34 -0.18 -15.34
C HIS A 350 -12.00 -0.93 -16.63
N ASN A 351 -11.40 -2.12 -16.57
CA ASN A 351 -11.24 -2.96 -17.76
C ASN A 351 -12.60 -3.30 -18.37
N GLU A 352 -13.58 -3.65 -17.53
CA GLU A 352 -14.95 -3.94 -17.97
C GLU A 352 -15.65 -2.73 -18.61
N HIS A 353 -15.26 -1.50 -18.27
CA HIS A 353 -15.84 -0.30 -18.91
C HIS A 353 -15.62 -0.29 -20.43
N PHE A 354 -14.52 -0.85 -20.92
CA PHE A 354 -14.26 -0.93 -22.35
C PHE A 354 -15.30 -1.82 -23.05
N GLY A 355 -15.53 -3.02 -22.52
CA GLY A 355 -16.59 -3.92 -23.02
C GLY A 355 -17.99 -3.32 -22.88
N GLN A 356 -18.27 -2.64 -21.77
CA GLN A 356 -19.54 -1.96 -21.55
C GLN A 356 -19.78 -0.82 -22.55
N TRP A 357 -18.76 -0.03 -22.87
CA TRP A 357 -18.85 1.04 -23.87
C TRP A 357 -19.13 0.50 -25.25
N LEU A 358 -18.43 -0.57 -25.67
CA LEU A 358 -18.72 -1.23 -26.95
C LEU A 358 -20.21 -1.61 -27.05
N ASN A 359 -20.82 -2.08 -25.96
CA ASN A 359 -22.22 -2.53 -25.93
C ASN A 359 -23.26 -1.39 -25.88
N ARG A 360 -22.87 -0.17 -25.49
CA ARG A 360 -23.79 0.96 -25.30
C ARG A 360 -23.60 2.06 -26.34
N CYS A 361 -22.37 2.25 -26.83
CA CYS A 361 -22.02 3.28 -27.79
C CYS A 361 -22.75 3.05 -29.12
N ASN A 362 -23.31 4.13 -29.67
CA ASN A 362 -23.71 4.18 -31.07
C ASN A 362 -22.59 4.89 -31.85
N PRO A 363 -21.81 4.17 -32.69
CA PRO A 363 -20.69 4.78 -33.43
C PRO A 363 -21.14 5.86 -34.43
N ASN A 364 -22.42 5.88 -34.83
CA ASN A 364 -22.96 6.94 -35.70
C ASN A 364 -23.08 8.29 -34.98
N ASP A 365 -23.23 8.26 -33.65
CA ASP A 365 -23.33 9.46 -32.81
C ASP A 365 -21.96 9.87 -32.23
N ASP A 366 -20.91 9.07 -32.46
CA ASP A 366 -19.55 9.28 -31.97
C ASP A 366 -18.50 9.02 -33.08
N PRO A 367 -18.41 9.93 -34.08
CA PRO A 367 -17.49 9.76 -35.20
C PRO A 367 -16.00 9.79 -34.77
N GLU A 368 -15.67 10.39 -33.63
CA GLU A 368 -14.31 10.43 -33.08
C GLU A 368 -13.81 9.02 -32.77
N ASN A 369 -14.67 8.17 -32.21
CA ASN A 369 -14.33 6.82 -31.75
C ASN A 369 -14.85 5.71 -32.67
N ALA A 370 -15.51 6.04 -33.78
CA ALA A 370 -16.13 5.07 -34.68
C ALA A 370 -15.14 4.04 -35.25
N LEU A 371 -13.91 4.45 -35.57
CA LEU A 371 -12.89 3.53 -36.10
C LEU A 371 -12.48 2.48 -35.08
N VAL A 372 -12.05 2.90 -33.89
CA VAL A 372 -11.65 1.97 -32.81
C VAL A 372 -12.83 1.10 -32.35
N TYR A 373 -14.04 1.67 -32.34
CA TYR A 373 -15.26 0.90 -32.08
C TYR A 373 -15.41 -0.26 -33.08
N HIS A 374 -15.41 0.06 -34.38
CA HIS A 374 -15.66 -0.94 -35.43
C HIS A 374 -14.55 -1.99 -35.51
N GLU A 375 -13.30 -1.58 -35.30
CA GLU A 375 -12.16 -2.47 -35.30
C GLU A 375 -12.27 -3.53 -34.19
N VAL A 376 -12.43 -3.09 -32.93
CA VAL A 376 -12.52 -4.00 -31.78
C VAL A 376 -13.80 -4.85 -31.88
N ARG A 377 -14.92 -4.25 -32.28
CA ARG A 377 -16.20 -4.95 -32.41
C ARG A 377 -16.16 -6.04 -33.48
N LEU A 378 -15.53 -5.77 -34.62
CA LEU A 378 -15.38 -6.77 -35.68
C LEU A 378 -14.63 -8.00 -35.16
N GLU A 379 -13.57 -7.79 -34.37
CA GLU A 379 -12.79 -8.89 -33.83
C GLU A 379 -13.54 -9.66 -32.73
N GLN A 380 -14.30 -8.97 -31.88
CA GLN A 380 -15.23 -9.65 -30.95
C GLN A 380 -16.22 -10.56 -31.68
N LEU A 381 -16.79 -10.09 -32.80
CA LEU A 381 -17.75 -10.88 -33.60
C LEU A 381 -17.08 -12.08 -34.27
N ARG A 382 -15.84 -11.92 -34.75
CA ARG A 382 -15.05 -13.04 -35.30
C ARG A 382 -14.78 -14.08 -34.22
N ARG A 383 -14.25 -13.68 -33.06
CA ARG A 383 -13.97 -14.61 -31.96
C ARG A 383 -15.22 -15.30 -31.46
N ALA A 384 -16.33 -14.59 -31.31
CA ALA A 384 -17.61 -15.18 -30.86
C ALA A 384 -18.20 -16.19 -31.87
N LYS A 385 -17.83 -16.11 -33.16
CA LYS A 385 -18.21 -17.10 -34.16
C LYS A 385 -17.37 -18.38 -34.07
N GLU A 386 -16.11 -18.24 -33.67
CA GLU A 386 -15.11 -19.32 -33.69
C GLU A 386 -14.93 -20.01 -32.32
N SER A 387 -15.23 -19.30 -31.23
CA SER A 387 -15.10 -19.77 -29.85
C SER A 387 -16.38 -19.52 -29.05
N ARG A 388 -16.54 -20.27 -27.96
CA ARG A 388 -17.56 -20.00 -26.93
C ARG A 388 -17.14 -18.91 -25.95
N GLU A 389 -15.88 -18.49 -25.99
CA GLU A 389 -15.33 -17.44 -25.15
C GLU A 389 -15.44 -16.08 -25.83
N PHE A 390 -15.81 -15.07 -25.06
CA PHE A 390 -15.81 -13.69 -25.52
C PHE A 390 -14.40 -13.12 -25.43
N LEU A 391 -14.04 -12.33 -26.44
CA LEU A 391 -12.78 -11.59 -26.45
C LEU A 391 -12.83 -10.45 -25.43
N ASP A 392 -11.86 -10.43 -24.51
CA ASP A 392 -11.58 -9.26 -23.68
C ASP A 392 -10.94 -8.16 -24.55
N PRO A 393 -11.56 -6.97 -24.64
CA PRO A 393 -11.10 -5.94 -25.58
C PRO A 393 -9.76 -5.32 -25.18
N LEU A 394 -9.40 -5.31 -23.88
CA LEU A 394 -8.13 -4.77 -23.41
C LEU A 394 -7.00 -5.78 -23.64
N GLU A 395 -7.22 -7.05 -23.33
CA GLU A 395 -6.28 -8.14 -23.60
C GLU A 395 -5.92 -8.17 -25.08
N TRP A 396 -6.93 -8.19 -25.95
CA TRP A 396 -6.71 -8.18 -27.40
C TRP A 396 -5.93 -6.94 -27.87
N TRP A 397 -6.23 -5.76 -27.31
CA TRP A 397 -5.51 -4.54 -27.65
C TRP A 397 -4.02 -4.68 -27.30
N PHE A 398 -3.71 -5.27 -26.15
CA PHE A 398 -2.33 -5.48 -25.73
C PHE A 398 -1.63 -6.52 -26.61
N GLU A 399 -2.27 -7.64 -26.91
CA GLU A 399 -1.71 -8.66 -27.82
C GLU A 399 -1.35 -8.07 -29.19
N LYS A 400 -2.15 -7.14 -29.69
CA LYS A 400 -1.93 -6.51 -30.99
C LYS A 400 -0.82 -5.46 -30.97
N HIS A 401 -0.65 -4.71 -29.88
CA HIS A 401 0.22 -3.52 -29.84
C HIS A 401 1.51 -3.71 -29.00
N LEU A 402 1.58 -4.75 -28.17
CA LEU A 402 2.72 -5.09 -27.31
C LEU A 402 3.24 -6.51 -27.63
N THR A 403 3.51 -6.77 -28.92
CA THR A 403 3.92 -8.09 -29.44
C THR A 403 5.33 -8.52 -29.02
N ASP A 404 6.13 -7.59 -28.50
CA ASP A 404 7.49 -7.84 -28.01
C ASP A 404 7.51 -8.37 -26.55
N ARG A 405 6.34 -8.56 -25.93
CA ARG A 405 6.18 -9.05 -24.56
C ARG A 405 5.01 -10.00 -24.47
N ARG A 406 4.96 -10.79 -23.39
CA ARG A 406 3.80 -11.63 -23.06
C ARG A 406 3.25 -11.25 -21.71
N PHE A 407 1.94 -11.13 -21.64
CA PHE A 407 1.22 -10.76 -20.43
C PHE A 407 0.21 -11.84 -20.08
N GLN A 408 -0.09 -11.97 -18.80
CA GLN A 408 -1.17 -12.83 -18.31
C GLN A 408 -2.34 -11.94 -17.94
N PHE A 409 -3.48 -12.12 -18.59
CA PHE A 409 -4.74 -11.52 -18.16
C PHE A 409 -5.50 -12.57 -17.36
N ILE A 410 -5.95 -12.20 -16.16
CA ILE A 410 -6.73 -13.08 -15.29
C ILE A 410 -8.05 -12.42 -14.93
N ASP A 411 -9.10 -13.21 -14.83
CA ASP A 411 -10.42 -12.80 -14.38
C ASP A 411 -10.65 -13.12 -12.90
N HIS A 412 -11.84 -12.78 -12.40
CA HIS A 412 -12.24 -12.99 -11.00
C HIS A 412 -12.32 -14.46 -10.58
N ASP A 413 -12.43 -15.37 -11.54
CA ASP A 413 -12.66 -16.81 -11.32
C ASP A 413 -11.40 -17.66 -11.58
N SER A 414 -10.29 -17.01 -11.98
CA SER A 414 -9.04 -17.66 -12.36
C SER A 414 -8.33 -18.36 -11.19
N GLY A 415 -8.53 -17.91 -9.95
CA GLY A 415 -7.94 -18.52 -8.75
C GLY A 415 -6.41 -18.48 -8.69
N MET A 416 -5.77 -17.43 -9.23
CA MET A 416 -4.31 -17.30 -9.24
C MET A 416 -3.76 -16.99 -7.84
N VAL A 417 -2.96 -17.92 -7.31
CA VAL A 417 -2.31 -17.80 -5.99
C VAL A 417 -0.83 -17.47 -6.13
N VAL A 418 -0.36 -16.47 -5.37
CA VAL A 418 1.06 -16.14 -5.20
C VAL A 418 1.39 -16.15 -3.70
N GLY A 419 2.33 -17.00 -3.28
CA GLY A 419 2.58 -17.24 -1.86
C GLY A 419 1.34 -17.87 -1.21
N LYS A 420 0.80 -17.22 -0.17
CA LYS A 420 -0.48 -17.63 0.45
C LYS A 420 -1.71 -17.00 -0.19
N TYR A 421 -1.55 -15.94 -0.99
CA TYR A 421 -2.64 -15.04 -1.35
C TYR A 421 -3.18 -15.31 -2.75
N ASP A 422 -4.49 -15.41 -2.86
CA ASP A 422 -5.21 -15.28 -4.12
C ASP A 422 -5.22 -13.80 -4.55
N ILE A 423 -4.75 -13.55 -5.77
CA ILE A 423 -4.60 -12.22 -6.37
C ILE A 423 -5.51 -12.03 -7.60
N SER A 424 -6.39 -12.99 -7.88
CA SER A 424 -7.26 -12.97 -9.07
C SER A 424 -8.41 -11.99 -8.98
N ASN A 425 -8.87 -11.67 -7.78
CA ASN A 425 -10.03 -10.80 -7.60
C ASN A 425 -9.60 -9.35 -7.32
N HIS A 426 -9.98 -8.42 -8.20
CA HIS A 426 -9.76 -6.99 -7.98
C HIS A 426 -10.53 -6.43 -6.76
N GLY A 427 -11.64 -7.05 -6.36
CA GLY A 427 -12.39 -6.73 -5.15
C GLY A 427 -13.72 -5.99 -5.40
N HIS A 428 -14.05 -5.65 -6.65
CA HIS A 428 -15.34 -5.05 -7.00
C HIS A 428 -16.50 -6.05 -7.00
N ILE A 429 -16.20 -7.32 -7.30
CA ILE A 429 -17.16 -8.43 -7.29
C ILE A 429 -16.91 -9.30 -6.05
N GLY A 430 -17.93 -9.41 -5.21
CA GLY A 430 -17.98 -10.27 -4.03
C GLY A 430 -18.78 -11.55 -4.28
N ALA A 431 -19.17 -12.21 -3.19
CA ALA A 431 -19.90 -13.48 -3.25
C ALA A 431 -21.15 -13.37 -4.14
N ASN A 432 -21.34 -14.33 -5.04
CA ASN A 432 -22.50 -14.44 -5.94
C ASN A 432 -22.77 -13.16 -6.77
N GLY A 433 -21.72 -12.44 -7.19
CA GLY A 433 -21.89 -11.22 -7.98
C GLY A 433 -22.31 -9.98 -7.19
N SER A 434 -22.37 -10.05 -5.86
CA SER A 434 -22.63 -8.87 -5.01
C SER A 434 -21.49 -7.86 -5.08
N ARG A 435 -21.71 -6.62 -4.63
CA ARG A 435 -20.63 -5.64 -4.50
C ARG A 435 -19.60 -6.12 -3.48
N GLY A 436 -18.35 -6.24 -3.90
CA GLY A 436 -17.24 -6.71 -3.08
C GLY A 436 -16.80 -5.70 -2.02
N SER A 437 -16.15 -6.21 -0.98
CA SER A 437 -15.41 -5.43 0.02
C SER A 437 -14.41 -6.29 0.77
N ALA A 438 -13.23 -5.77 1.13
CA ALA A 438 -12.23 -6.55 1.88
C ALA A 438 -12.80 -7.27 3.13
N LYS A 439 -13.71 -6.63 3.87
CA LYS A 439 -14.39 -7.25 5.04
C LYS A 439 -15.24 -8.47 4.65
N GLN A 440 -15.88 -8.48 3.49
CA GLN A 440 -16.64 -9.63 3.00
C GLN A 440 -15.70 -10.81 2.72
N PHE A 441 -14.56 -10.56 2.08
CA PHE A 441 -13.57 -11.61 1.74
C PHE A 441 -12.97 -12.29 2.97
N THR A 442 -12.95 -11.64 4.15
CA THR A 442 -12.52 -12.29 5.40
C THR A 442 -13.40 -13.48 5.81
N LYS A 443 -14.56 -13.65 5.18
CA LYS A 443 -15.50 -14.75 5.46
C LYS A 443 -15.26 -15.97 4.56
N PHE A 444 -14.43 -15.86 3.53
CA PHE A 444 -14.24 -16.94 2.54
C PHE A 444 -13.20 -17.98 2.98
N GLY A 445 -12.43 -17.69 4.05
CA GLY A 445 -11.43 -18.62 4.60
C GLY A 445 -10.08 -18.63 3.86
N GLY A 446 -10.02 -18.12 2.63
CA GLY A 446 -8.76 -17.93 1.87
C GLY A 446 -8.05 -16.62 2.18
N TYR A 447 -6.76 -16.52 1.84
CA TYR A 447 -6.02 -15.26 1.90
C TYR A 447 -6.16 -14.53 0.57
N TYR A 448 -6.41 -13.23 0.62
CA TYR A 448 -6.66 -12.42 -0.59
C TYR A 448 -5.86 -11.12 -0.56
N ILE A 449 -5.39 -10.69 -1.72
CA ILE A 449 -4.95 -9.30 -1.95
C ILE A 449 -5.86 -8.68 -3.00
N LEU A 450 -6.53 -7.60 -2.63
CA LEU A 450 -7.56 -6.92 -3.44
C LEU A 450 -7.13 -5.49 -3.76
N GLY A 451 -7.64 -4.92 -4.86
CA GLY A 451 -7.56 -3.50 -5.22
C GLY A 451 -8.88 -2.76 -4.97
N HIS A 452 -9.37 -2.08 -6.01
CA HIS A 452 -10.69 -1.45 -6.18
C HIS A 452 -10.99 -0.23 -5.33
N SER A 453 -10.77 -0.31 -4.02
CA SER A 453 -11.28 0.70 -3.09
C SER A 453 -10.35 1.90 -2.93
N HIS A 454 -9.15 1.86 -3.53
CA HIS A 454 -8.05 2.82 -3.41
C HIS A 454 -7.59 3.13 -1.96
N THR A 455 -8.17 2.44 -0.99
CA THR A 455 -7.96 2.62 0.45
C THR A 455 -7.28 1.37 0.97
N PRO A 456 -6.00 1.46 1.38
CA PRO A 456 -5.30 0.29 1.86
C PRO A 456 -5.90 -0.21 3.18
N GLY A 457 -5.76 -1.50 3.47
CA GLY A 457 -6.21 -2.06 4.72
C GLY A 457 -5.77 -3.50 4.91
N ILE A 458 -5.78 -3.95 6.16
CA ILE A 458 -5.49 -5.33 6.52
C ILE A 458 -6.61 -5.78 7.44
N TYR A 459 -7.37 -6.78 7.01
CA TYR A 459 -8.48 -7.34 7.74
C TYR A 459 -8.25 -8.85 7.83
N LYS A 460 -7.66 -9.31 8.94
CA LYS A 460 -7.31 -10.72 9.15
C LYS A 460 -6.36 -11.24 8.04
N ASN A 461 -6.87 -12.15 7.21
CA ASN A 461 -6.23 -12.80 6.07
C ASN A 461 -6.38 -12.04 4.75
N VAL A 462 -7.08 -10.91 4.74
CA VAL A 462 -7.29 -10.08 3.54
C VAL A 462 -6.46 -8.80 3.63
N ILE A 463 -5.73 -8.51 2.55
CA ILE A 463 -5.03 -7.24 2.34
C ILE A 463 -5.75 -6.52 1.20
N GLN A 464 -5.93 -5.21 1.37
CA GLN A 464 -6.38 -4.34 0.30
C GLN A 464 -5.28 -3.33 0.00
N VAL A 465 -4.90 -3.21 -1.26
CA VAL A 465 -3.94 -2.20 -1.72
C VAL A 465 -4.62 -0.83 -1.86
N GLY A 466 -3.80 0.20 -2.11
CA GLY A 466 -4.29 1.55 -2.35
C GLY A 466 -4.44 1.83 -3.84
N THR A 467 -4.04 3.01 -4.27
CA THR A 467 -3.99 3.41 -5.68
C THR A 467 -2.58 3.87 -6.08
N SER A 468 -2.25 3.86 -7.37
CA SER A 468 -1.05 4.52 -7.90
C SER A 468 -1.34 5.91 -8.48
N SER A 469 -2.62 6.30 -8.54
CA SER A 469 -3.08 7.58 -9.06
C SER A 469 -2.71 8.77 -8.17
N VAL A 470 -2.89 9.98 -8.71
CA VAL A 470 -3.00 11.18 -7.87
C VAL A 470 -4.19 11.04 -6.92
N LEU A 471 -4.00 11.39 -5.64
CA LEU A 471 -5.02 11.18 -4.60
C LEU A 471 -6.25 12.09 -4.74
N ARG A 472 -6.27 13.00 -5.71
CA ARG A 472 -7.41 13.86 -6.03
C ARG A 472 -7.79 13.69 -7.50
N LEU A 473 -8.83 12.92 -7.73
CA LEU A 473 -9.45 12.70 -9.03
C LEU A 473 -10.78 13.45 -9.09
N GLU A 474 -11.39 13.52 -10.28
CA GLU A 474 -12.64 14.28 -10.44
C GLU A 474 -13.85 13.66 -9.72
N TYR A 475 -13.73 12.38 -9.32
CA TYR A 475 -14.80 11.60 -8.72
C TYR A 475 -14.62 11.34 -7.21
N ASN A 476 -13.59 11.92 -6.57
CA ASN A 476 -13.44 11.82 -5.13
C ASN A 476 -13.74 13.14 -4.40
N ASP A 477 -14.95 13.21 -3.84
CA ASP A 477 -15.45 14.36 -3.10
C ASP A 477 -15.36 14.17 -1.59
N GLY A 478 -15.03 15.25 -0.87
CA GLY A 478 -15.00 15.27 0.60
C GLY A 478 -13.75 14.64 1.22
N PRO A 479 -13.82 14.26 2.52
CA PRO A 479 -12.73 13.55 3.18
C PRO A 479 -12.42 12.21 2.52
N SER A 480 -11.14 11.89 2.35
CA SER A 480 -10.69 10.67 1.68
C SER A 480 -9.77 9.83 2.57
N SER A 481 -9.90 8.51 2.44
CA SER A 481 -9.02 7.50 3.03
C SER A 481 -7.99 6.95 2.04
N TRP A 482 -7.97 7.46 0.82
CA TRP A 482 -7.10 6.94 -0.23
C TRP A 482 -5.63 7.23 0.08
N LEU A 483 -4.78 6.27 -0.26
CA LEU A 483 -3.34 6.39 -0.07
C LEU A 483 -2.61 5.62 -1.15
N ASN A 484 -1.46 6.13 -1.58
CA ASN A 484 -0.63 5.39 -2.51
C ASN A 484 0.02 4.20 -1.82
N SER A 485 -0.41 2.99 -2.16
CA SER A 485 -0.02 1.78 -1.42
C SER A 485 -0.02 0.54 -2.30
N HIS A 486 0.97 -0.31 -2.11
CA HIS A 486 1.15 -1.60 -2.79
C HIS A 486 1.28 -2.72 -1.74
N ALA A 487 1.24 -3.98 -2.17
CA ALA A 487 1.60 -5.11 -1.33
C ALA A 487 2.77 -5.89 -1.92
N ILE A 488 3.69 -6.33 -1.07
CA ILE A 488 4.76 -7.25 -1.45
C ILE A 488 4.43 -8.61 -0.87
N ILE A 489 4.61 -9.65 -1.68
CA ILE A 489 4.57 -11.04 -1.24
C ILE A 489 6.03 -11.51 -1.13
N TYR A 490 6.48 -11.77 0.09
CA TYR A 490 7.84 -12.19 0.38
C TYR A 490 8.08 -13.68 0.08
N PRO A 491 9.34 -14.16 0.02
CA PRO A 491 9.68 -15.55 -0.27
C PRO A 491 9.02 -16.60 0.63
N ASN A 492 8.66 -16.26 1.88
CA ASN A 492 7.90 -17.14 2.77
C ASN A 492 6.38 -17.19 2.48
N GLY A 493 5.93 -16.52 1.42
CA GLY A 493 4.54 -16.44 1.01
C GLY A 493 3.66 -15.50 1.84
N LEU A 494 4.22 -14.81 2.84
CA LEU A 494 3.54 -13.77 3.61
C LEU A 494 3.65 -12.41 2.90
N ALA A 495 2.70 -11.51 3.18
CA ALA A 495 2.67 -10.20 2.54
C ALA A 495 2.64 -9.04 3.52
N SER A 496 3.17 -7.90 3.06
CA SER A 496 3.14 -6.62 3.77
C SER A 496 2.76 -5.48 2.83
N LEU A 497 2.04 -4.49 3.36
CA LEU A 497 1.76 -3.26 2.64
C LEU A 497 2.99 -2.33 2.64
N ILE A 498 3.21 -1.67 1.51
CA ILE A 498 4.16 -0.56 1.37
C ILE A 498 3.42 0.69 0.96
N HIS A 499 3.54 1.72 1.78
CA HIS A 499 2.95 3.03 1.54
C HIS A 499 3.97 3.95 0.86
N ILE A 500 3.53 4.65 -0.18
CA ILE A 500 4.31 5.67 -0.88
C ILE A 500 3.79 7.03 -0.41
N ILE A 501 4.60 7.75 0.36
CA ILE A 501 4.26 9.03 0.97
C ILE A 501 5.22 10.08 0.43
N ASP A 502 4.68 11.08 -0.26
CA ASP A 502 5.44 12.14 -0.93
C ASP A 502 6.54 11.58 -1.86
N GLY A 503 6.21 10.54 -2.63
CA GLY A 503 7.14 9.88 -3.57
C GLY A 503 8.20 9.01 -2.92
N ARG A 504 8.09 8.69 -1.63
CA ARG A 504 9.02 7.79 -0.92
C ARG A 504 8.28 6.63 -0.28
N TRP A 505 8.87 5.45 -0.36
CA TRP A 505 8.30 4.21 0.18
C TRP A 505 8.99 3.71 1.46
N ARG A 506 10.03 4.43 1.89
CA ARG A 506 10.81 4.27 3.12
C ARG A 506 11.52 5.60 3.45
N ALA A 507 12.06 5.70 4.66
CA ALA A 507 12.63 6.96 5.19
C ALA A 507 13.88 7.48 4.45
#